data_AF-A0A527CVE1-F1
#
_entry.id   AF-A0A527CVE1-F1
#
_cell.length_a   1.000
_cell.length_b   1.000
_cell.length_c   1.000
_cell.angle_alpha   90.00
_cell.angle_beta   90.00
_cell.angle_gamma   90.00
#
_symmetry.space_group_name_H-M   'P 1'
#
loop_
_entity.id
_entity.type
_entity.pdbx_description
1 polymer ?
#
loop_
_entity_poly.entity_id
_entity_poly.type
_entity_poly.pdbx_seq_one_letter_code
_entity_poly.pdbx_strand_id
1 'polypeptide(L)'
;SPSNAPLIAQTIKTANPTIPIMTLDADLSKEDAALRKTYLGTDNYLMGHKIGEYIKKGKPNGGTICTIEGNPAADNILRRAQGMRDALSGKEGLAALAGEGGWTEVAGCPVFTNDDGAKGVQ
;
A
#
# COMPACT_ATOMS: atom_id res chain seq x y z
N SER A 1 -6.08 -10.60 9.65
CA SER A 1 -5.58 -9.58 8.73
C SER A 1 -5.55 -8.24 9.47
N PRO A 2 -4.37 -7.61 9.68
CA PRO A 2 -4.25 -6.30 10.30
C PRO A 2 -4.74 -5.18 9.37
N SER A 3 -6.04 -4.90 9.35
CA SER A 3 -6.61 -3.77 8.58
C SER A 3 -6.16 -2.40 9.11
N ASN A 4 -5.62 -2.36 10.32
CA ASN A 4 -4.92 -1.24 10.92
C ASN A 4 -3.65 -1.78 11.59
N ALA A 5 -2.53 -1.76 10.86
CA ALA A 5 -1.29 -2.41 11.29
C ALA A 5 -0.74 -1.85 12.62
N PRO A 6 -0.68 -0.52 12.84
CA PRO A 6 -0.22 0.04 14.12
C PRO A 6 -1.06 -0.38 15.33
N LEU A 7 -2.40 -0.39 15.18
CA LEU A 7 -3.28 -0.78 16.27
C LEU A 7 -3.06 -2.25 16.66
N ILE A 8 -3.02 -3.15 15.67
CA ILE A 8 -2.80 -4.58 15.92
C ILE A 8 -1.41 -4.83 16.50
N ALA A 9 -0.37 -4.13 16.04
CA ALA A 9 0.96 -4.23 16.62
C ALA A 9 0.95 -3.81 18.11
N GLN A 10 0.26 -2.72 18.45
CA GLN A 10 0.13 -2.28 19.83
C GLN A 10 -0.65 -3.29 20.68
N THR A 11 -1.71 -3.90 20.14
CA THR A 11 -2.45 -4.99 20.80
C THR A 11 -1.53 -6.16 21.11
N ILE A 12 -0.70 -6.60 20.15
CA ILE A 12 0.25 -7.70 20.35
C ILE A 12 1.27 -7.35 21.44
N LYS A 13 1.87 -6.16 21.38
CA LYS A 13 2.84 -5.69 22.39
C LYS A 13 2.24 -5.69 23.79
N THR A 14 1.00 -5.24 23.91
CA THR A 14 0.29 -5.13 25.20
C THR A 14 -0.13 -6.50 25.74
N ALA A 15 -0.65 -7.37 24.86
CA ALA A 15 -1.09 -8.71 25.24
C ALA A 15 0.09 -9.63 25.58
N ASN A 16 1.28 -9.37 25.01
CA ASN A 16 2.51 -10.15 25.18
C ASN A 16 2.26 -11.68 25.16
N PRO A 17 1.63 -12.22 24.09
CA PRO A 17 1.20 -13.60 24.08
C PRO A 17 2.40 -14.55 23.99
N THR A 18 2.26 -15.71 24.64
CA THR A 18 3.23 -16.81 24.51
C THR A 18 3.01 -17.67 23.26
N ILE A 19 1.82 -17.54 22.65
CA ILE A 19 1.44 -18.26 21.43
C ILE A 19 2.06 -17.55 20.21
N PRO A 20 2.69 -18.28 19.27
CA PRO A 20 3.20 -17.70 18.03
C PRO A 20 2.12 -16.99 17.21
N ILE A 21 2.46 -15.81 16.68
CA ILE A 21 1.55 -15.01 15.85
C ILE A 21 1.90 -15.21 14.37
N MET A 22 0.88 -15.34 13.53
CA MET A 22 0.99 -15.19 12.08
C MET A 22 0.03 -14.11 11.59
N THR A 23 0.43 -13.38 10.55
CA THR A 23 -0.46 -12.48 9.82
C THR A 23 -0.89 -13.13 8.51
N LEU A 24 -2.09 -12.76 8.06
CA LEU A 24 -2.76 -13.33 6.91
C LEU A 24 -3.34 -12.18 6.10
N ASP A 25 -3.15 -12.22 4.77
CA ASP A 25 -3.67 -11.28 3.78
C ASP A 25 -3.10 -9.85 3.86
N ALA A 26 -3.25 -9.16 5.00
CA ALA A 26 -2.50 -7.95 5.33
C ALA A 26 -1.43 -8.27 6.38
N ASP A 27 -0.40 -7.42 6.44
CA ASP A 27 0.70 -7.60 7.36
C ASP A 27 0.81 -6.46 8.39
N LEU A 28 1.66 -6.65 9.41
CA LEU A 28 2.16 -5.56 10.23
C LEU A 28 3.11 -4.69 9.41
N SER A 29 3.36 -3.46 9.86
CA SER A 29 4.38 -2.61 9.23
C SER A 29 5.77 -3.25 9.36
N LYS A 30 6.72 -2.77 8.55
CA LYS A 30 8.10 -3.27 8.56
C LYS A 30 8.76 -3.20 9.94
N GLU A 31 8.47 -2.14 10.70
CA GLU A 31 9.00 -1.89 12.04
C GLU A 31 8.49 -2.91 13.06
N ASP A 32 7.26 -3.40 12.87
CA ASP A 32 6.58 -4.34 13.77
C ASP A 32 6.57 -5.78 13.25
N ALA A 33 7.18 -6.04 12.09
CA ALA A 33 7.21 -7.37 11.46
C ALA A 33 7.80 -8.47 12.36
N ALA A 34 8.68 -8.11 13.31
CA ALA A 34 9.26 -9.05 14.27
C ALA A 34 8.26 -9.62 15.29
N LEU A 35 7.08 -8.98 15.45
CA LEU A 35 6.04 -9.44 16.37
C LEU A 35 5.34 -10.74 15.91
N ARG A 36 5.47 -11.08 14.62
CA ARG A 36 4.92 -12.30 14.02
C ARG A 36 6.04 -13.26 13.62
N LYS A 37 5.73 -14.55 13.55
CA LYS A 37 6.64 -15.58 13.02
C LYS A 37 6.63 -15.65 11.50
N THR A 38 5.48 -15.41 10.88
CA THR A 38 5.34 -15.46 9.42
C THR A 38 4.14 -14.65 8.95
N TYR A 39 4.17 -14.28 7.68
CA TYR A 39 3.05 -13.70 6.94
C TYR A 39 2.70 -14.63 5.78
N LEU A 40 1.41 -14.86 5.58
CA LEU A 40 0.89 -15.57 4.42
C LEU A 40 -0.07 -14.65 3.64
N GLY A 41 0.33 -14.29 2.42
CA GLY A 41 -0.49 -13.50 1.52
C GLY A 41 0.26 -13.05 0.28
N THR A 42 -0.30 -12.07 -0.43
CA THR A 42 0.25 -11.53 -1.67
C THR A 42 1.51 -10.71 -1.41
N ASP A 43 2.49 -10.78 -2.30
CA ASP A 43 3.54 -9.75 -2.34
C ASP A 43 2.94 -8.43 -2.87
N ASN A 44 2.47 -7.62 -1.93
CA ASN A 44 1.74 -6.39 -2.22
C ASN A 44 2.57 -5.35 -2.98
N TYR A 45 3.89 -5.31 -2.74
CA TYR A 45 4.78 -4.42 -3.49
C TYR A 45 4.91 -4.89 -4.94
N LEU A 46 5.22 -6.17 -5.15
CA LEU A 46 5.33 -6.72 -6.50
C LEU A 46 4.01 -6.57 -7.28
N MET A 47 2.86 -6.78 -6.63
CA MET A 47 1.56 -6.57 -7.24
C MET A 47 1.39 -5.10 -7.69
N GLY A 48 1.70 -4.14 -6.81
CA GLY A 48 1.72 -2.71 -7.15
C GLY A 48 2.63 -2.39 -8.33
N HIS A 49 3.84 -2.93 -8.32
CA HIS A 49 4.81 -2.75 -9.41
C HIS A 49 4.28 -3.30 -10.73
N LYS A 50 3.64 -4.48 -10.72
CA LYS A 50 3.01 -5.03 -11.94
C LYS A 50 1.85 -4.16 -12.42
N ILE A 51 1.05 -3.59 -11.52
CA ILE A 51 0.00 -2.63 -11.89
C ILE A 51 0.61 -1.42 -12.61
N GLY A 52 1.68 -0.82 -12.06
CA GLY A 52 2.36 0.30 -12.72
C GLY A 52 2.93 -0.07 -14.10
N GLU A 53 3.50 -1.26 -14.26
CA GLU A 53 3.92 -1.77 -15.58
C GLU A 53 2.77 -1.87 -16.59
N TYR A 54 1.61 -2.37 -16.17
CA TYR A 54 0.43 -2.43 -17.04
C TYR A 54 -0.09 -1.03 -17.40
N ILE A 55 -0.07 -0.09 -16.46
CA ILE A 55 -0.43 1.31 -16.71
C ILE A 55 0.50 1.93 -17.76
N LYS A 56 1.83 1.76 -17.64
CA LYS A 56 2.80 2.23 -18.64
C LYS A 56 2.53 1.64 -20.02
N LYS A 57 2.19 0.36 -20.11
CA LYS A 57 1.83 -0.28 -21.39
C LYS A 57 0.59 0.35 -22.01
N GLY A 58 -0.42 0.68 -21.20
CA GLY A 58 -1.65 1.32 -21.68
C GLY A 58 -1.50 2.81 -22.01
N LYS A 59 -0.56 3.51 -21.36
CA LYS A 59 -0.32 4.95 -21.54
C LYS A 59 1.20 5.25 -21.49
N PRO A 60 1.92 5.01 -22.60
CA PRO A 60 3.39 5.04 -22.62
C PRO A 60 4.01 6.43 -22.46
N ASN A 61 3.24 7.49 -22.73
CA ASN A 61 3.71 8.88 -22.66
C ASN A 61 3.44 9.54 -21.30
N GLY A 62 3.06 8.75 -20.29
CA GLY A 62 2.71 9.27 -18.98
C GLY A 62 1.35 9.95 -18.92
N GLY A 63 1.05 10.60 -17.81
CA GLY A 63 -0.16 11.39 -17.61
C GLY A 63 -0.49 11.62 -16.15
N THR A 64 -1.69 12.12 -15.89
CA THR A 64 -2.21 12.28 -14.53
C THR A 64 -2.85 10.98 -14.03
N ILE A 65 -2.68 10.69 -12.74
CA ILE A 65 -3.25 9.53 -12.05
C ILE A 65 -3.81 9.93 -10.70
N CYS A 66 -4.87 9.27 -10.26
CA CYS A 66 -5.35 9.31 -8.88
C CYS A 66 -5.62 7.87 -8.44
N THR A 67 -5.17 7.50 -7.25
CA THR A 67 -5.51 6.21 -6.64
C THR A 67 -6.61 6.38 -5.62
N ILE A 68 -7.55 5.44 -5.62
CA ILE A 68 -8.55 5.28 -4.57
C ILE A 68 -8.12 4.09 -3.74
N GLU A 69 -7.85 4.34 -2.46
CA GLU A 69 -7.23 3.40 -1.55
C GLU A 69 -8.17 3.11 -0.37
N GLY A 70 -7.97 1.96 0.29
CA GLY A 70 -8.77 1.53 1.44
C GLY A 70 -8.38 2.27 2.72
N ASN A 71 -7.98 1.52 3.75
CA ASN A 71 -7.48 2.08 5.00
C ASN A 71 -6.02 2.58 4.87
N PRO A 72 -5.71 3.84 5.24
CA PRO A 72 -4.36 4.39 5.16
C PRO A 72 -3.36 3.75 6.14
N ALA A 73 -3.83 3.01 7.13
CA ALA A 73 -2.99 2.30 8.10
C ALA A 73 -2.76 0.81 7.74
N ALA A 74 -3.23 0.35 6.58
CA ALA A 74 -3.06 -1.02 6.12
C ALA A 74 -1.78 -1.16 5.27
N ASP A 75 -0.81 -1.94 5.76
CA ASP A 75 0.50 -2.13 5.10
C ASP A 75 0.37 -2.62 3.65
N ASN A 76 -0.56 -3.56 3.40
CA ASN A 76 -0.79 -4.10 2.07
C ASN A 76 -1.22 -3.03 1.05
N ILE A 77 -2.07 -2.08 1.44
CA ILE A 77 -2.52 -0.98 0.58
C ILE A 77 -1.35 -0.05 0.26
N LEU A 78 -0.61 0.37 1.30
CA LEU A 78 0.53 1.28 1.15
C LEU A 78 1.64 0.66 0.26
N ARG A 79 1.93 -0.63 0.42
CA ARG A 79 2.92 -1.33 -0.41
C ARG A 79 2.51 -1.43 -1.87
N ARG A 80 1.21 -1.62 -2.17
CA ARG A 80 0.69 -1.60 -3.55
C ARG A 80 0.86 -0.22 -4.17
N ALA A 81 0.49 0.82 -3.45
CA ALA A 81 0.64 2.20 -3.91
C ALA A 81 2.11 2.53 -4.18
N GLN A 82 3.02 2.15 -3.27
CA GLN A 82 4.45 2.36 -3.45
C GLN A 82 4.99 1.62 -4.68
N GLY A 83 4.68 0.32 -4.82
CA GLY A 83 5.12 -0.45 -5.99
C GLY A 83 4.63 0.15 -7.31
N MET A 84 3.39 0.65 -7.34
CA MET A 84 2.86 1.35 -8.51
C MET A 84 3.66 2.62 -8.81
N ARG A 85 3.87 3.50 -7.81
CA ARG A 85 4.65 4.74 -7.98
C ARG A 85 6.06 4.44 -8.46
N ASP A 86 6.69 3.40 -7.92
CA ASP A 86 8.07 3.04 -8.25
C ASP A 86 8.17 2.55 -9.71
N ALA A 87 7.23 1.71 -10.14
CA ALA A 87 7.15 1.27 -11.53
C ALA A 87 6.85 2.43 -12.51
N LEU A 88 5.98 3.36 -12.15
CA LEU A 88 5.62 4.50 -13.01
C LEU A 88 6.75 5.52 -13.13
N SER A 89 7.41 5.85 -12.02
CA SER A 89 8.46 6.87 -11.96
C SER A 89 9.84 6.37 -12.39
N GLY A 90 10.11 5.07 -12.26
CA GLY A 90 11.45 4.50 -12.35
C GLY A 90 12.36 4.88 -11.18
N LYS A 91 11.80 5.38 -10.06
CA LYS A 91 12.50 5.74 -8.83
C LYS A 91 11.84 5.03 -7.65
N GLU A 92 12.60 4.67 -6.63
CA GLU A 92 12.06 4.03 -5.43
C GLU A 92 11.67 5.04 -4.36
N GLY A 93 10.60 4.75 -3.63
CA GLY A 93 10.27 5.43 -2.36
C GLY A 93 9.72 6.86 -2.50
N LEU A 94 9.21 7.23 -3.67
CA LEU A 94 8.53 8.51 -3.83
C LEU A 94 7.23 8.53 -3.03
N ALA A 95 7.01 9.61 -2.29
CA ALA A 95 5.76 9.84 -1.56
C ALA A 95 4.57 10.11 -2.50
N ALA A 96 4.83 10.80 -3.62
CA ALA A 96 3.86 11.08 -4.67
C ALA A 96 4.60 11.31 -6.01
N LEU A 97 3.89 11.11 -7.11
CA LEU A 97 4.36 11.43 -8.46
C LEU A 97 4.17 12.93 -8.76
N ALA A 98 5.22 13.61 -9.16
CA ALA A 98 5.25 15.05 -9.45
C ALA A 98 5.81 15.38 -10.85
N GLY A 99 5.79 14.41 -11.77
CA GLY A 99 6.31 14.50 -13.14
C GLY A 99 7.31 13.39 -13.49
N GLU A 100 7.72 12.58 -12.52
CA GLU A 100 8.64 11.46 -12.75
C GLU A 100 8.07 10.44 -13.72
N GLY A 101 8.88 10.01 -14.69
CA GLY A 101 8.43 9.09 -15.73
C GLY A 101 7.28 9.63 -16.59
N GLY A 102 7.01 10.94 -16.55
CA GLY A 102 5.86 11.57 -17.21
C GLY A 102 4.56 11.45 -16.42
N TRP A 103 4.60 11.02 -15.15
CA TRP A 103 3.41 10.82 -14.33
C TRP A 103 3.28 11.86 -13.22
N THR A 104 2.05 12.30 -12.97
CA THR A 104 1.74 13.23 -11.89
C THR A 104 0.49 12.76 -11.14
N GLU A 105 0.53 12.78 -9.82
CA GLU A 105 -0.66 12.55 -9.01
C GLU A 105 -1.56 13.79 -8.98
N VAL A 106 -2.86 13.58 -9.15
CA VAL A 106 -3.86 14.67 -9.06
C VAL A 106 -3.85 15.24 -7.63
N ALA A 107 -3.96 16.56 -7.50
CA ALA A 107 -4.04 17.21 -6.20
C ALA A 107 -5.21 16.65 -5.38
N GLY A 108 -4.94 16.29 -4.11
CA GLY A 108 -5.91 15.62 -3.24
C GLY A 108 -5.89 14.10 -3.29
N CYS A 109 -5.04 13.49 -4.14
CA CYS A 109 -4.82 12.04 -4.17
C CYS A 109 -3.57 11.64 -3.36
N PRO A 110 -3.50 10.39 -2.85
CA PRO A 110 -4.53 9.34 -2.92
C PRO A 110 -5.77 9.66 -2.10
N VAL A 111 -6.94 9.19 -2.56
CA VAL A 111 -8.19 9.26 -1.79
C VAL A 111 -8.33 8.01 -0.95
N PHE A 112 -8.29 8.15 0.37
CA PHE A 112 -8.54 7.03 1.28
C PHE A 112 -10.02 6.94 1.65
N THR A 113 -10.62 5.79 1.36
CA THR A 113 -12.05 5.53 1.57
C THR A 113 -12.34 4.87 2.90
N ASN A 114 -11.33 4.27 3.55
CA ASN A 114 -11.53 3.38 4.70
C ASN A 114 -12.57 2.28 4.40
N ASP A 115 -12.50 1.71 3.20
CA ASP A 115 -13.38 0.66 2.69
C ASP A 115 -14.87 1.07 2.55
N ASP A 116 -15.15 2.37 2.60
CA ASP A 116 -16.45 2.96 2.31
C ASP A 116 -16.50 3.44 0.86
N GLY A 117 -17.06 2.62 -0.02
CA GLY A 117 -17.12 2.90 -1.46
C GLY A 117 -17.84 4.20 -1.82
N ALA A 118 -18.77 4.69 -0.97
CA ALA A 118 -19.46 5.95 -1.21
C ALA A 118 -18.50 7.15 -1.12
N LYS A 119 -17.39 7.03 -0.37
CA LYS A 119 -16.37 8.08 -0.25
C LYS A 119 -15.38 8.13 -1.42
N GLY A 120 -15.37 7.11 -2.26
CA GLY A 120 -14.51 7.02 -3.43
C GLY A 120 -15.03 7.78 -4.65
N VAL A 121 -16.25 8.31 -4.59
CA VAL A 121 -16.85 9.13 -5.66
C VAL A 121 -16.81 10.59 -5.19
N GLN A 122 -15.75 11.31 -5.53
CA GLN A 122 -15.60 12.76 -5.29
C GLN A 122 -15.36 13.47 -6.62
#